data_AF-A0A4V1IVU9-F1
#
_entry.id   AF-A0A4V1IVU9-F1
#
_cell.length_a   1.000
_cell.length_b   1.000
_cell.length_c   1.000
_cell.angle_alpha   90.00
_cell.angle_beta   90.00
_cell.angle_gamma   90.00
#
_symmetry.space_group_name_H-M   'P 1'
#
loop_
_entity.id
_entity.type
_entity.pdbx_description
1 polymer ?
#
loop_
_entity_poly.entity_id
_entity_poly.type
_entity_poly.pdbx_seq_one_letter_code
_entity_poly.pdbx_strand_id
1 'polypeptide(L)'
;MKVAKAAPRRLMPPVEAVVGLIARFRDLPESELATELNALAEWPLARSDLFHWVVVLDRFDSILERVVRDYELDKHVQRRSFSTADQRITRGVLWFSRLLVENCTNRNIYNSYEHLNALLNTDDLDVLECNFWLALRQAQRISTQRAYRHNFALNHDRILALAQSWGIKEHGIELVDLCSTQLSVPEELYTIVYHFYRVLTPEDARKAAAASRAAGAEAPDSPSKSRRKSNHFELFHTVRVSTGIGNPARRRQFLVIRLLAVCVAVLMAPESSVQARLFQHEPNLAASLAELIQPEHNIPIHEQVAAISTLEALGRSRARLNEVLAAVNASASHGVLLYVLRKMAHNLCEEQGEDTVRVGHCNMALTLYFGGCSHLLAVFH
;
A
#
# COMPACT_ATOMS: atom_id res chain seq x y z
N MET A 1 19.35 -4.94 7.41
CA MET A 1 19.59 -5.78 6.24
C MET A 1 21.05 -6.11 6.34
N LYS A 2 21.36 -7.40 6.30
CA LYS A 2 22.68 -7.91 6.02
C LYS A 2 22.43 -8.90 4.90
N VAL A 3 22.85 -8.55 3.70
CA VAL A 3 22.54 -9.36 2.51
C VAL A 3 23.19 -10.74 2.68
N ALA A 4 22.37 -11.78 2.82
CA ALA A 4 22.84 -13.16 2.99
C ALA A 4 23.38 -13.79 1.69
N LYS A 5 23.16 -13.13 0.54
CA LYS A 5 23.59 -13.62 -0.78
C LYS A 5 24.89 -12.94 -1.20
N ALA A 6 25.90 -13.75 -1.51
CA ALA A 6 27.14 -13.23 -2.10
C ALA A 6 26.87 -12.57 -3.46
N ALA A 7 27.61 -11.50 -3.75
CA ALA A 7 27.58 -10.86 -5.05
C ALA A 7 27.97 -11.85 -6.16
N PRO A 8 27.39 -11.75 -7.37
CA PRO A 8 27.74 -12.63 -8.48
C PRO A 8 29.22 -12.44 -8.87
N ARG A 9 29.87 -13.53 -9.28
CA ARG A 9 31.32 -13.56 -9.63
C ARG A 9 31.74 -12.59 -10.74
N ARG A 10 30.79 -12.05 -11.52
CA ARG A 10 31.01 -11.05 -12.58
C ARG A 10 30.04 -9.89 -12.42
N LEU A 11 30.11 -9.18 -11.29
CA LEU A 11 29.42 -7.91 -11.12
C LEU A 11 30.22 -6.83 -11.87
N MET A 12 29.60 -6.17 -12.85
CA MET A 12 30.25 -5.05 -13.55
C MET A 12 30.43 -3.88 -12.58
N PRO A 13 31.56 -3.15 -12.65
CA PRO A 13 31.76 -2.01 -11.78
C PRO A 13 30.68 -0.94 -12.02
N PRO A 14 30.19 -0.27 -10.96
CA PRO A 14 29.23 0.81 -11.08
C PRO A 14 29.85 2.02 -11.80
N VAL A 15 29.02 2.77 -12.52
CA VAL A 15 29.39 4.05 -13.12
C VAL A 15 29.77 5.05 -12.02
N GLU A 16 30.69 5.96 -12.30
CA GLU A 16 31.23 6.92 -11.31
C GLU A 16 30.13 7.72 -10.58
N ALA A 17 29.07 8.15 -11.28
CA ALA A 17 27.94 8.84 -10.66
C ALA A 17 27.21 7.98 -9.62
N VAL A 18 27.09 6.67 -9.84
CA VAL A 18 26.53 5.71 -8.87
C VAL A 18 27.45 5.58 -7.66
N VAL A 19 28.77 5.50 -7.88
CA VAL A 19 29.77 5.43 -6.79
C VAL A 19 29.70 6.68 -5.91
N GLY A 20 29.66 7.86 -6.51
CA GLY A 20 29.57 9.13 -5.80
C GLY A 20 28.30 9.23 -4.96
N LEU A 21 27.14 8.84 -5.52
CA LEU A 21 25.88 8.87 -4.78
C LEU A 21 25.84 7.85 -3.63
N ILE A 22 26.39 6.65 -3.83
CA ILE A 22 26.53 5.64 -2.78
C ILE A 22 27.40 6.15 -1.63
N ALA A 23 28.57 6.71 -1.93
CA ALA A 23 29.48 7.24 -0.91
C ALA A 23 28.81 8.38 -0.12
N ARG A 24 28.13 9.29 -0.82
CA ARG A 24 27.37 10.39 -0.21
C ARG A 24 26.27 9.87 0.71
N PHE A 25 25.40 8.97 0.24
CA PHE A 25 24.28 8.44 1.04
C PHE A 25 24.71 7.50 2.16
N ARG A 26 25.91 6.94 2.09
CA ARG A 26 26.51 6.18 3.18
C ARG A 26 26.88 7.08 4.37
N ASP A 27 27.43 8.27 4.12
CA ASP A 27 28.10 9.06 5.16
C ASP A 27 27.33 10.33 5.60
N LEU A 28 26.38 10.82 4.79
CA LEU A 28 25.61 12.03 5.11
C LEU A 28 24.85 11.94 6.45
N PRO A 29 24.79 12.99 7.27
CA PRO A 29 23.92 13.02 8.46
C PRO A 29 22.45 12.72 8.14
N GLU A 30 21.69 12.11 9.05
CA GLU A 30 20.28 11.71 8.78
C GLU A 30 19.38 12.90 8.37
N SER A 31 19.61 14.09 8.91
CA SER A 31 18.86 15.31 8.55
C SER A 31 19.09 15.74 7.09
N GLU A 32 20.35 15.73 6.66
CA GLU A 32 20.75 16.05 5.29
C GLU A 32 20.34 14.95 4.32
N LEU A 33 20.57 13.69 4.70
CA LEU A 33 20.11 12.52 3.96
C LEU A 33 18.60 12.58 3.73
N ALA A 34 17.80 12.85 4.76
CA ALA A 34 16.36 13.00 4.62
C ALA A 34 16.01 14.09 3.60
N THR A 35 16.69 15.23 3.66
CA THR A 35 16.43 16.35 2.72
C THR A 35 16.73 15.95 1.28
N GLU A 36 17.86 15.29 1.03
CA GLU A 36 18.22 14.84 -0.31
C GLU A 36 17.30 13.73 -0.84
N LEU A 37 16.99 12.72 -0.02
CA LEU A 37 16.11 11.64 -0.44
C LEU A 37 14.70 12.13 -0.79
N ASN A 38 14.18 13.12 -0.05
CA ASN A 38 12.87 13.71 -0.31
C ASN A 38 12.86 14.71 -1.47
N ALA A 39 14.03 15.22 -1.88
CA ALA A 39 14.14 16.12 -3.05
C ALA A 39 14.19 15.34 -4.38
N LEU A 40 14.50 14.05 -4.34
CA LEU A 40 14.56 13.20 -5.53
C LEU A 40 13.16 12.78 -5.99
N ALA A 41 12.63 13.45 -7.01
CA ALA A 41 11.37 13.06 -7.63
C ALA A 41 11.50 11.83 -8.55
N GLU A 42 12.66 11.64 -9.19
CA GLU A 42 12.91 10.58 -10.17
C GLU A 42 14.26 9.90 -9.95
N TRP A 43 14.45 8.75 -10.59
CA TRP A 43 15.71 8.03 -10.56
C TRP A 43 16.78 8.82 -11.35
N PRO A 44 17.82 9.35 -10.69
CA PRO A 44 18.69 10.34 -11.32
C PRO A 44 19.83 9.72 -12.15
N LEU A 45 19.90 8.40 -12.24
CA LEU A 45 21.06 7.68 -12.75
C LEU A 45 20.68 6.68 -13.86
N ALA A 46 21.67 6.18 -14.59
CA ALA A 46 21.45 5.01 -15.43
C ALA A 46 21.03 3.79 -14.59
N ARG A 47 20.44 2.79 -15.25
CA ARG A 47 20.10 1.51 -14.60
C ARG A 47 21.33 0.92 -13.92
N SER A 48 21.21 0.60 -12.64
CA SER A 48 22.30 0.10 -11.78
C SER A 48 22.04 -1.34 -11.32
N ASP A 49 22.90 -1.88 -10.47
CA ASP A 49 22.74 -3.18 -9.84
C ASP A 49 22.58 -3.03 -8.32
N LEU A 50 21.58 -3.70 -7.75
CA LEU A 50 21.26 -3.54 -6.33
C LEU A 50 22.40 -3.99 -5.40
N PHE A 51 23.30 -4.86 -5.87
CA PHE A 51 24.50 -5.26 -5.10
C PHE A 51 25.44 -4.09 -4.81
N HIS A 52 25.47 -3.04 -5.64
CA HIS A 52 26.26 -1.84 -5.35
C HIS A 52 25.71 -1.04 -4.17
N TRP A 53 24.41 -1.13 -3.95
CA TRP A 53 23.69 -0.33 -2.96
C TRP A 53 23.58 -1.00 -1.59
N VAL A 54 24.15 -2.19 -1.40
CA VAL A 54 24.04 -2.96 -0.14
C VAL A 54 24.45 -2.13 1.07
N VAL A 55 25.54 -1.38 0.99
CA VAL A 55 26.00 -0.53 2.09
C VAL A 55 24.97 0.56 2.46
N VAL A 56 24.30 1.14 1.46
CA VAL A 56 23.24 2.14 1.69
C VAL A 56 21.97 1.47 2.22
N LEU A 57 21.60 0.30 1.68
CA LEU A 57 20.44 -0.47 2.13
C LEU A 57 20.59 -0.97 3.57
N ASP A 58 21.79 -1.40 3.96
CA ASP A 58 22.09 -1.82 5.33
C ASP A 58 21.99 -0.64 6.31
N ARG A 59 22.44 0.55 5.88
CA ARG A 59 22.23 1.80 6.62
C ARG A 59 20.76 2.16 6.75
N PHE A 60 20.02 2.11 5.65
CA PHE A 60 18.59 2.39 5.62
C PHE A 60 17.81 1.46 6.55
N ASP A 61 18.16 0.19 6.55
CA ASP A 61 17.56 -0.77 7.44
C ASP A 61 17.85 -0.48 8.92
N SER A 62 19.07 -0.03 9.25
CA SER A 62 19.42 0.41 10.61
C SER A 62 18.58 1.62 11.04
N ILE A 63 18.29 2.55 10.12
CA ILE A 63 17.40 3.69 10.37
C ILE A 63 15.97 3.22 10.62
N LEU A 64 15.46 2.31 9.77
CA LEU A 64 14.12 1.75 9.92
C LEU A 64 13.97 0.95 11.22
N GLU A 65 14.97 0.15 11.58
CA GLU A 65 15.04 -0.59 12.84
C GLU A 65 14.99 0.35 14.03
N ARG A 66 15.79 1.43 14.01
CA ARG A 66 15.76 2.49 15.03
C ARG A 66 14.36 3.06 15.19
N VAL A 67 13.73 3.49 14.10
CA VAL A 67 12.38 4.08 14.13
C VAL A 67 11.34 3.07 14.61
N VAL A 68 11.36 1.83 14.11
CA VAL A 68 10.43 0.78 14.55
C VAL A 68 10.56 0.54 16.06
N ARG A 69 11.79 0.46 16.58
CA ARG A 69 12.06 0.26 18.01
C ARG A 69 11.62 1.47 18.84
N ASP A 70 12.01 2.68 18.44
CA ASP A 70 11.73 3.89 19.19
C ASP A 70 10.21 4.12 19.29
N TYR A 71 9.43 3.77 18.27
CA TYR A 71 7.97 3.94 18.27
C TYR A 71 7.19 2.64 18.58
N GLU A 72 7.87 1.55 18.94
CA GLU A 72 7.30 0.23 19.30
C GLU A 72 6.33 -0.34 18.25
N LEU A 73 6.60 -0.08 16.96
CA LEU A 73 5.71 -0.43 15.86
C LEU A 73 5.67 -1.93 15.57
N ASP A 74 6.64 -2.69 16.07
CA ASP A 74 6.66 -4.15 16.02
C ASP A 74 5.63 -4.77 16.99
N LYS A 75 5.38 -4.12 18.13
CA LYS A 75 4.52 -4.62 19.21
C LYS A 75 3.08 -4.15 19.10
N HIS A 76 2.88 -2.87 18.80
CA HIS A 76 1.57 -2.23 18.89
C HIS A 76 1.32 -1.23 17.75
N VAL A 77 0.07 -0.78 17.63
CA VAL A 77 -0.27 0.39 16.81
C VAL A 77 0.42 1.63 17.36
N GLN A 78 0.81 2.56 16.48
CA GLN A 78 1.57 3.75 16.86
C GLN A 78 0.82 4.57 17.93
N ARG A 79 1.45 4.77 19.08
CA ARG A 79 0.87 5.51 20.22
C ARG A 79 1.29 6.97 20.28
N ARG A 80 2.45 7.28 19.71
CA ARG A 80 3.03 8.63 19.69
C ARG A 80 3.38 9.00 18.26
N SER A 81 3.01 10.20 17.83
CA SER A 81 3.33 10.71 16.50
C SER A 81 4.84 10.78 16.30
N PHE A 82 5.29 10.59 15.07
CA PHE A 82 6.71 10.75 14.72
C PHE A 82 7.19 12.18 14.99
N SER A 83 8.45 12.30 15.38
CA SER A 83 9.16 13.56 15.25
C SER A 83 9.27 13.95 13.77
N THR A 84 9.34 15.25 13.46
CA THR A 84 9.51 15.70 12.07
C THR A 84 10.77 15.13 11.42
N ALA A 85 11.83 14.91 12.20
CA ALA A 85 13.06 14.30 11.72
C ALA A 85 12.84 12.81 11.35
N ASP A 86 12.24 12.03 12.24
CA ASP A 86 11.98 10.60 12.00
C ASP A 86 11.00 10.39 10.84
N GLN A 87 9.93 11.19 10.78
CA GLN A 87 8.96 11.14 9.69
C GLN A 87 9.64 11.36 8.32
N ARG A 88 10.45 12.42 8.21
CA ARG A 88 11.12 12.78 6.95
C ARG A 88 12.14 11.73 6.53
N ILE A 89 12.95 11.22 7.45
CA ILE A 89 13.96 10.21 7.11
C ILE A 89 13.30 8.87 6.75
N THR A 90 12.28 8.42 7.50
CA THR A 90 11.56 7.19 7.19
C THR A 90 10.90 7.26 5.83
N ARG A 91 10.19 8.37 5.53
CA ARG A 91 9.57 8.58 4.22
C ARG A 91 10.61 8.56 3.10
N GLY A 92 11.72 9.30 3.26
CA GLY A 92 12.80 9.36 2.27
C GLY A 92 13.46 8.01 2.02
N VAL A 93 13.71 7.23 3.08
CA VAL A 93 14.28 5.88 2.99
C VAL A 93 13.35 4.93 2.25
N LEU A 94 12.05 4.92 2.57
CA LEU A 94 11.06 4.08 1.89
C LEU A 94 10.93 4.45 0.41
N TRP A 95 10.86 5.75 0.13
CA TRP A 95 10.80 6.29 -1.22
C TRP A 95 12.01 5.90 -2.06
N PHE A 96 13.23 6.15 -1.57
CA PHE A 96 14.43 5.81 -2.33
C PHE A 96 14.64 4.30 -2.45
N SER A 97 14.25 3.53 -1.43
CA SER A 97 14.25 2.06 -1.50
C SER A 97 13.33 1.54 -2.61
N ARG A 98 12.17 2.18 -2.81
CA ARG A 98 11.30 1.92 -3.96
C ARG A 98 12.00 2.25 -5.28
N LEU A 99 12.59 3.44 -5.39
CA LEU A 99 13.31 3.84 -6.60
C LEU A 99 14.44 2.86 -6.97
N LEU A 100 15.20 2.40 -5.97
CA LEU A 100 16.25 1.40 -6.14
C LEU A 100 15.70 0.08 -6.71
N VAL A 101 14.61 -0.43 -6.12
CA VAL A 101 14.00 -1.68 -6.55
C VAL A 101 13.40 -1.56 -7.95
N GLU A 102 12.90 -0.39 -8.35
CA GLU A 102 12.36 -0.14 -9.69
C GLU A 102 13.47 0.00 -10.75
N ASN A 103 14.62 0.58 -10.40
CA ASN A 103 15.65 1.00 -11.36
C ASN A 103 16.95 0.19 -11.30
N CYS A 104 17.06 -0.80 -10.41
CA CYS A 104 18.23 -1.69 -10.34
C CYS A 104 17.96 -3.12 -10.81
N THR A 105 19.00 -3.86 -11.18
CA THR A 105 19.00 -5.33 -11.36
C THR A 105 19.21 -6.06 -10.02
N ASN A 106 19.09 -7.40 -10.02
CA ASN A 106 19.29 -8.24 -8.81
C ASN A 106 18.42 -7.84 -7.60
N ARG A 107 17.18 -7.44 -7.89
CA ARG A 107 16.25 -6.87 -6.90
C ARG A 107 15.82 -7.86 -5.79
N ASN A 108 16.10 -9.15 -5.97
CA ASN A 108 15.76 -10.23 -5.04
C ASN A 108 16.62 -10.24 -3.76
N ILE A 109 17.62 -9.37 -3.66
CA ILE A 109 18.41 -9.19 -2.43
C ILE A 109 17.74 -8.22 -1.44
N TYR A 110 16.74 -7.46 -1.87
CA TYR A 110 15.96 -6.63 -0.95
C TYR A 110 15.18 -7.51 0.04
N ASN A 111 15.33 -7.25 1.34
CA ASN A 111 14.87 -8.10 2.43
C ASN A 111 14.53 -7.34 3.73
N SER A 112 14.23 -6.04 3.67
CA SER A 112 13.85 -5.25 4.85
C SER A 112 12.36 -5.38 5.20
N TYR A 113 11.76 -6.56 4.96
CA TYR A 113 10.31 -6.77 5.05
C TYR A 113 9.77 -6.74 6.48
N GLU A 114 10.59 -7.06 7.47
CA GLU A 114 10.22 -6.98 8.89
C GLU A 114 9.83 -5.54 9.28
N HIS A 115 10.61 -4.56 8.80
CA HIS A 115 10.35 -3.14 9.03
C HIS A 115 9.11 -2.68 8.26
N LEU A 116 8.93 -3.11 7.01
CA LEU A 116 7.71 -2.80 6.24
C LEU A 116 6.46 -3.33 6.94
N ASN A 117 6.55 -4.51 7.56
CA ASN A 117 5.46 -5.13 8.30
C ASN A 117 5.15 -4.39 9.62
N ALA A 118 6.18 -3.91 10.33
CA ALA A 118 6.02 -3.06 11.50
C ALA A 118 5.40 -1.70 11.13
N LEU A 119 5.84 -1.09 10.03
CA LEU A 119 5.33 0.20 9.56
C LEU A 119 3.86 0.18 9.13
N LEU A 120 3.23 -0.99 8.95
CA LEU A 120 1.76 -1.07 8.79
C LEU A 120 1.01 -0.48 10.00
N ASN A 121 1.64 -0.48 11.18
CA ASN A 121 1.10 0.05 12.43
C ASN A 121 1.23 1.57 12.59
N THR A 122 1.82 2.28 11.61
CA THR A 122 1.95 3.74 11.65
C THR A 122 0.59 4.45 11.54
N ASP A 123 0.45 5.59 12.21
CA ASP A 123 -0.63 6.56 12.03
C ASP A 123 -0.32 7.61 10.95
N ASP A 124 0.97 7.83 10.66
CA ASP A 124 1.41 8.75 9.62
C ASP A 124 1.10 8.22 8.22
N LEU A 125 0.22 8.93 7.50
CA LEU A 125 -0.29 8.50 6.19
C LEU A 125 0.80 8.55 5.10
N ASP A 126 1.71 9.53 5.13
CA ASP A 126 2.77 9.63 4.14
C ASP A 126 3.73 8.44 4.25
N VAL A 127 4.10 8.07 5.47
CA VAL A 127 4.93 6.88 5.75
C VAL A 127 4.21 5.61 5.35
N LEU A 128 2.92 5.48 5.68
CA LEU A 128 2.11 4.31 5.34
C LEU A 128 1.99 4.14 3.82
N GLU A 129 1.73 5.22 3.11
CA GLU A 129 1.58 5.22 1.66
C GLU A 129 2.90 4.87 0.97
N CYS A 130 4.03 5.47 1.38
CA CYS A 130 5.35 5.12 0.87
C CYS A 130 5.70 3.64 1.12
N ASN A 131 5.34 3.13 2.30
CA ASN A 131 5.50 1.72 2.65
C ASN A 131 4.71 0.81 1.71
N PHE A 132 3.46 1.18 1.40
CA PHE A 132 2.63 0.42 0.46
C PHE A 132 3.13 0.47 -0.98
N TRP A 133 3.61 1.62 -1.44
CA TRP A 133 4.19 1.73 -2.77
C TRP A 133 5.41 0.83 -2.95
N LEU A 134 6.29 0.78 -1.94
CA LEU A 134 7.42 -0.15 -1.93
C LEU A 134 6.94 -1.61 -1.86
N ALA A 135 5.99 -1.92 -0.97
CA ALA A 135 5.41 -3.26 -0.83
C ALA A 135 4.77 -3.75 -2.14
N LEU A 136 4.04 -2.88 -2.85
CA LEU A 136 3.40 -3.17 -4.12
C LEU A 136 4.42 -3.63 -5.16
N ARG A 137 5.53 -2.91 -5.32
CA ARG A 137 6.57 -3.28 -6.28
C ARG A 137 7.18 -4.64 -6.01
N GLN A 138 7.33 -4.99 -4.74
CA GLN A 138 7.80 -6.30 -4.34
C GLN A 138 6.75 -7.38 -4.60
N ALA A 139 5.48 -7.11 -4.28
CA ALA A 139 4.36 -8.00 -4.51
C ALA A 139 4.18 -8.35 -6.00
N GLN A 140 4.18 -7.35 -6.90
CA GLN A 140 4.06 -7.54 -8.35
C GLN A 140 5.17 -8.42 -8.93
N ARG A 141 6.39 -8.29 -8.40
CA ARG A 141 7.52 -9.12 -8.83
C ARG A 141 7.37 -10.57 -8.37
N ILE A 142 7.01 -10.75 -7.10
CA ILE A 142 6.94 -12.05 -6.43
C ILE A 142 5.71 -12.85 -6.86
N SER A 143 4.61 -12.18 -7.19
CA SER A 143 3.41 -12.82 -7.74
C SER A 143 3.72 -13.58 -9.02
N THR A 144 4.57 -13.02 -9.88
CA THR A 144 5.07 -13.62 -11.13
C THR A 144 6.14 -14.67 -10.88
N GLN A 145 7.03 -14.45 -9.91
CA GLN A 145 8.13 -15.36 -9.58
C GLN A 145 7.84 -16.19 -8.32
N ARG A 146 7.00 -17.24 -8.46
CA ARG A 146 6.48 -18.07 -7.35
C ARG A 146 7.54 -18.61 -6.39
N ALA A 147 8.75 -18.86 -6.87
CA ALA A 147 9.87 -19.36 -6.07
C ALA A 147 10.27 -18.44 -4.90
N TYR A 148 9.98 -17.14 -4.97
CA TYR A 148 10.39 -16.15 -3.97
C TYR A 148 9.27 -15.72 -3.02
N ARG A 149 8.09 -16.36 -3.08
CA ARG A 149 6.92 -15.99 -2.26
C ARG A 149 7.16 -16.08 -0.75
N HIS A 150 7.99 -17.01 -0.30
CA HIS A 150 8.29 -17.21 1.11
C HIS A 150 9.11 -16.07 1.75
N ASN A 151 9.79 -15.24 0.94
CA ASN A 151 10.61 -14.14 1.45
C ASN A 151 9.81 -12.86 1.72
N PHE A 152 8.59 -12.74 1.18
CA PHE A 152 7.76 -11.55 1.35
C PHE A 152 6.62 -11.84 2.31
N ALA A 153 6.88 -11.59 3.59
CA ALA A 153 5.93 -11.86 4.68
C ALA A 153 5.43 -10.54 5.28
N LEU A 154 4.44 -9.92 4.64
CA LEU A 154 3.63 -8.88 5.26
C LEU A 154 2.41 -9.49 5.95
N ASN A 155 1.95 -8.87 7.03
CA ASN A 155 0.78 -9.34 7.77
C ASN A 155 -0.51 -9.18 6.93
N HIS A 156 -1.03 -10.29 6.42
CA HIS A 156 -2.23 -10.34 5.59
C HIS A 156 -3.48 -9.80 6.29
N ASP A 157 -3.64 -10.05 7.59
CA ASP A 157 -4.81 -9.59 8.34
C ASP A 157 -4.84 -8.04 8.42
N ARG A 158 -3.68 -7.41 8.61
CA ARG A 158 -3.54 -5.94 8.62
C ARG A 158 -3.77 -5.34 7.24
N ILE A 159 -3.21 -5.94 6.19
CA ILE A 159 -3.42 -5.50 4.81
C ILE A 159 -4.91 -5.61 4.44
N LEU A 160 -5.57 -6.71 4.81
CA LEU A 160 -7.00 -6.88 4.55
C LEU A 160 -7.84 -5.88 5.35
N ALA A 161 -7.49 -5.59 6.59
CA ALA A 161 -8.14 -4.52 7.36
C ALA A 161 -8.01 -3.15 6.67
N LEU A 162 -6.83 -2.82 6.13
CA LEU A 162 -6.59 -1.60 5.35
C LEU A 162 -7.33 -1.55 4.01
N ALA A 163 -7.61 -2.72 3.42
CA ALA A 163 -8.33 -2.85 2.16
C ALA A 163 -9.86 -2.72 2.30
N GLN A 164 -10.39 -2.85 3.52
CA GLN A 164 -11.83 -2.85 3.77
C GLN A 164 -12.49 -1.53 3.39
N SER A 165 -13.75 -1.63 2.97
CA SER A 165 -14.63 -0.48 2.73
C SER A 165 -15.00 0.21 4.04
N TRP A 166 -15.27 1.52 3.98
CA TRP A 166 -15.65 2.32 5.15
C TRP A 166 -17.16 2.55 5.27
N GLY A 167 -17.99 1.69 4.66
CA GLY A 167 -19.45 1.83 4.69
C GLY A 167 -20.02 2.96 3.81
N ILE A 168 -19.18 3.63 3.02
CA ILE A 168 -19.57 4.79 2.18
C ILE A 168 -20.73 4.51 1.22
N LYS A 169 -20.85 3.26 0.74
CA LYS A 169 -21.91 2.85 -0.18
C LYS A 169 -23.30 2.87 0.44
N GLU A 170 -23.39 2.66 1.76
CA GLU A 170 -24.66 2.74 2.50
C GLU A 170 -25.23 4.16 2.51
N HIS A 171 -24.37 5.15 2.27
CA HIS A 171 -24.71 6.57 2.17
C HIS A 171 -24.74 7.09 0.72
N GLY A 172 -24.68 6.21 -0.28
CA GLY A 172 -24.69 6.60 -1.69
C GLY A 172 -23.42 7.32 -2.17
N ILE A 173 -22.30 7.18 -1.45
CA ILE A 173 -21.02 7.77 -1.81
C ILE A 173 -20.18 6.75 -2.60
N GLU A 174 -19.71 7.15 -3.78
CA GLU A 174 -18.82 6.36 -4.62
C GLU A 174 -17.34 6.67 -4.38
N LEU A 175 -16.44 5.89 -4.99
CA LEU A 175 -14.99 6.12 -4.83
C LEU A 175 -14.56 7.45 -5.45
N VAL A 176 -15.19 7.88 -6.54
CA VAL A 176 -14.91 9.16 -7.22
C VAL A 176 -15.23 10.35 -6.32
N ASP A 177 -16.29 10.25 -5.52
CA ASP A 177 -16.73 11.33 -4.63
C ASP A 177 -15.72 11.60 -3.51
N LEU A 178 -14.97 10.58 -3.08
CA LEU A 178 -13.92 10.73 -2.08
C LEU A 178 -12.80 11.67 -2.53
N CYS A 179 -12.60 11.81 -3.86
CA CYS A 179 -11.64 12.73 -4.45
C CYS A 179 -12.15 14.17 -4.54
N SER A 180 -13.46 14.39 -4.43
CA SER A 180 -14.07 15.73 -4.47
C SER A 180 -13.73 16.53 -3.21
N THR A 181 -13.48 17.83 -3.37
CA THR A 181 -13.30 18.76 -2.25
C THR A 181 -14.63 19.16 -1.61
N GLN A 182 -15.75 18.92 -2.30
CA GLN A 182 -17.09 19.40 -1.93
C GLN A 182 -17.95 18.31 -1.28
N LEU A 183 -17.44 17.09 -1.11
CA LEU A 183 -18.17 15.99 -0.50
C LEU A 183 -18.57 16.32 0.95
N SER A 184 -19.88 16.31 1.20
CA SER A 184 -20.44 16.33 2.56
C SER A 184 -20.41 14.92 3.14
N VAL A 185 -19.57 14.72 4.16
CA VAL A 185 -19.42 13.42 4.83
C VAL A 185 -20.51 13.25 5.89
N PRO A 186 -21.33 12.17 5.85
CA PRO A 186 -22.33 11.86 6.87
C PRO A 186 -21.76 11.75 8.29
N GLU A 187 -22.55 12.09 9.30
CA GLU A 187 -22.13 12.05 10.72
C GLU A 187 -21.79 10.63 11.19
N GLU A 188 -22.43 9.62 10.60
CA GLU A 188 -22.21 8.21 10.90
C GLU A 188 -20.78 7.77 10.56
N LEU A 189 -20.15 8.36 9.53
CA LEU A 189 -18.77 8.04 9.15
C LEU A 189 -17.72 8.60 10.13
N TYR A 190 -18.10 9.56 10.97
CA TYR A 190 -17.27 10.04 12.09
C TYR A 190 -17.47 9.22 13.36
N THR A 191 -18.59 8.51 13.46
CA THR A 191 -19.03 7.83 14.68
C THR A 191 -18.61 6.37 14.68
N ILE A 192 -17.92 5.93 15.73
CA ILE A 192 -17.50 4.54 15.88
C ILE A 192 -18.29 3.90 17.01
N VAL A 193 -19.11 2.91 16.65
CA VAL A 193 -19.82 2.07 17.62
C VAL A 193 -19.02 0.79 17.83
N TYR A 194 -18.61 0.54 19.06
CA TYR A 194 -17.88 -0.67 19.43
C TYR A 194 -18.51 -1.34 20.65
N HIS A 195 -18.74 -2.65 20.54
CA HIS A 195 -19.25 -3.46 21.64
C HIS A 195 -18.10 -4.28 22.24
N PHE A 196 -17.79 -4.02 23.50
CA PHE A 196 -16.79 -4.77 24.24
C PHE A 196 -17.48 -5.87 25.06
N TYR A 197 -17.06 -7.10 24.85
CA TYR A 197 -17.45 -8.21 25.69
C TYR A 197 -16.36 -8.43 26.73
N ARG A 198 -16.73 -8.40 28.01
CA ARG A 198 -15.79 -8.68 29.11
C ARG A 198 -15.28 -10.10 28.95
N VAL A 199 -13.98 -10.25 28.73
CA VAL A 199 -13.33 -11.56 28.74
C VAL A 199 -13.22 -11.98 30.20
N LEU A 200 -14.17 -12.81 30.63
CA LEU A 200 -14.13 -13.40 31.95
C LEU A 200 -12.94 -14.37 32.02
N THR A 201 -12.19 -14.34 33.12
CA THR A 201 -11.21 -15.40 33.41
C THR A 201 -11.93 -16.75 33.46
N PRO A 202 -11.24 -17.90 33.28
CA PRO A 202 -11.88 -19.20 33.39
C PRO A 202 -12.66 -19.38 34.70
N GLU A 203 -12.18 -18.78 35.80
CA GLU A 203 -12.85 -18.76 37.10
C GLU A 203 -14.07 -17.83 37.12
N ASP A 204 -13.95 -16.61 36.62
CA ASP A 204 -15.07 -15.66 36.55
C ASP A 204 -16.17 -16.14 35.60
N ALA A 205 -15.78 -16.83 34.52
CA ALA A 205 -16.71 -17.47 33.59
C ALA A 205 -17.48 -18.60 34.27
N ARG A 206 -16.80 -19.38 35.12
CA ARG A 206 -17.42 -20.46 35.90
C ARG A 206 -18.39 -19.89 36.95
N LYS A 207 -18.01 -18.80 37.62
CA LYS A 207 -18.85 -18.09 38.59
C LYS A 207 -20.07 -17.45 37.91
N ALA A 208 -19.88 -16.78 36.78
CA ALA A 208 -20.97 -16.19 36.00
C ALA A 208 -21.93 -17.24 35.45
N ALA A 209 -21.42 -18.38 34.96
CA ALA A 209 -22.24 -19.49 34.49
C ALA A 209 -23.02 -20.17 35.64
N ALA A 210 -22.44 -20.25 36.84
CA ALA A 210 -23.13 -20.75 38.02
C ALA A 210 -24.24 -19.79 38.49
N ALA A 211 -23.99 -18.48 38.48
CA ALA A 211 -24.96 -17.44 38.82
C ALA A 211 -26.13 -17.37 37.81
N SER A 212 -25.85 -17.51 36.50
CA SER A 212 -26.87 -17.56 35.45
C SER A 212 -27.78 -18.80 35.58
N ARG A 213 -27.23 -19.97 35.91
CA ARG A 213 -28.02 -21.20 36.14
C ARG A 213 -28.91 -21.11 37.38
N ALA A 214 -28.48 -20.41 38.42
CA ALA A 214 -29.28 -20.18 39.63
C ALA A 214 -30.44 -19.19 39.41
N ALA A 215 -30.34 -18.31 38.40
CA ALA A 215 -31.33 -17.27 38.10
C ALA A 215 -32.38 -17.69 37.04
N GLY A 216 -32.35 -18.92 36.53
CA GLY A 216 -33.32 -19.41 35.54
C GLY A 216 -33.27 -18.73 34.17
N ALA A 217 -32.21 -17.95 33.89
CA ALA A 217 -32.01 -17.30 32.60
C ALA A 217 -31.38 -18.28 31.59
N GLU A 218 -31.92 -18.34 30.37
CA GLU A 218 -31.31 -19.07 29.26
C GLU A 218 -29.85 -18.64 29.10
N ALA A 219 -28.97 -19.64 28.99
CA ALA A 219 -27.53 -19.41 28.93
C ALA A 219 -27.20 -18.51 27.72
N PRO A 220 -26.40 -17.43 27.90
CA PRO A 220 -25.97 -16.64 26.76
C PRO A 220 -25.20 -17.54 25.81
N ASP A 221 -25.55 -17.44 24.53
CA ASP A 221 -24.99 -18.24 23.44
C ASP A 221 -23.46 -18.28 23.57
N SER A 222 -22.91 -19.50 23.60
CA SER A 222 -21.48 -19.68 23.88
C SER A 222 -20.70 -18.99 22.77
N PRO A 223 -19.89 -17.94 23.02
CA PRO A 223 -19.16 -17.29 21.96
C PRO A 223 -18.21 -18.33 21.37
N SER A 224 -18.49 -18.71 20.12
CA SER A 224 -17.73 -19.71 19.39
C SER A 224 -16.24 -19.38 19.50
N LYS A 225 -15.45 -20.39 19.88
CA LYS A 225 -13.98 -20.26 20.08
C LYS A 225 -13.25 -19.76 18.83
N SER A 226 -13.91 -19.61 17.68
CA SER A 226 -13.30 -19.24 16.40
C SER A 226 -13.07 -17.73 16.20
N ARG A 227 -13.63 -16.83 17.04
CA ARG A 227 -13.55 -15.37 16.80
C ARG A 227 -12.73 -14.58 17.83
N ARG A 228 -11.68 -15.20 18.40
CA ARG A 228 -10.75 -14.54 19.33
C ARG A 228 -9.53 -13.95 18.62
N LYS A 229 -9.75 -13.16 17.57
CA LYS A 229 -8.68 -12.29 17.05
C LYS A 229 -8.85 -10.91 17.67
N SER A 230 -7.75 -10.43 18.21
CA SER A 230 -7.66 -9.14 18.86
C SER A 230 -7.79 -8.05 17.79
N ASN A 231 -8.99 -7.54 17.54
CA ASN A 231 -9.30 -6.55 16.48
C ASN A 231 -8.72 -5.14 16.73
N HIS A 232 -7.65 -5.03 17.53
CA HIS A 232 -7.01 -3.76 17.89
C HIS A 232 -6.56 -2.97 16.66
N PHE A 233 -6.04 -3.66 15.63
CA PHE A 233 -5.61 -3.00 14.40
C PHE A 233 -6.79 -2.51 13.56
N GLU A 234 -7.87 -3.30 13.46
CA GLU A 234 -9.09 -2.91 12.75
C GLU A 234 -9.69 -1.66 13.41
N LEU A 235 -9.85 -1.69 14.74
CA LEU A 235 -10.32 -0.53 15.50
C LEU A 235 -9.41 0.69 15.29
N PHE A 236 -8.08 0.52 15.39
CA PHE A 236 -7.13 1.59 15.12
C PHE A 236 -7.32 2.19 13.73
N HIS A 237 -7.46 1.36 12.69
CA HIS A 237 -7.68 1.86 11.34
C HIS A 237 -9.02 2.57 11.20
N THR A 238 -10.09 2.06 11.82
CA THR A 238 -11.41 2.71 11.81
C THR A 238 -11.33 4.09 12.45
N VAL A 239 -10.69 4.22 13.63
CA VAL A 239 -10.45 5.51 14.31
C VAL A 239 -9.64 6.46 13.41
N ARG A 240 -8.60 5.95 12.78
CA ARG A 240 -7.75 6.73 11.87
C ARG A 240 -8.54 7.28 10.68
N VAL A 241 -9.44 6.49 10.09
CA VAL A 241 -10.29 6.93 8.97
C VAL A 241 -11.35 7.91 9.45
N SER A 242 -12.10 7.60 10.51
CA SER A 242 -13.20 8.46 10.98
C SER A 242 -12.72 9.85 11.39
N THR A 243 -11.52 9.94 11.98
CA THR A 243 -10.93 11.23 12.38
C THR A 243 -10.37 12.04 11.21
N GLY A 244 -10.11 11.41 10.05
CA GLY A 244 -9.47 12.07 8.91
C GLY A 244 -10.32 12.18 7.64
N ILE A 245 -11.43 11.43 7.52
CA ILE A 245 -12.27 11.38 6.31
C ILE A 245 -12.91 12.73 5.95
N GLY A 246 -13.10 13.61 6.93
CA GLY A 246 -13.58 14.98 6.71
C GLY A 246 -12.58 15.88 5.97
N ASN A 247 -11.28 15.61 6.07
CA ASN A 247 -10.27 16.40 5.38
C ASN A 247 -10.05 15.86 3.94
N PRO A 248 -10.28 16.65 2.87
CA PRO A 248 -10.15 16.17 1.49
C PRO A 248 -8.76 15.64 1.11
N ALA A 249 -7.68 16.21 1.68
CA ALA A 249 -6.33 15.71 1.43
C ALA A 249 -6.10 14.35 2.09
N ARG A 250 -6.46 14.20 3.37
CA ARG A 250 -6.33 12.92 4.09
C ARG A 250 -7.26 11.85 3.51
N ARG A 251 -8.48 12.22 3.12
CA ARG A 251 -9.45 11.32 2.47
C ARG A 251 -8.90 10.71 1.18
N ARG A 252 -8.27 11.52 0.33
CA ARG A 252 -7.60 11.04 -0.89
C ARG A 252 -6.42 10.11 -0.58
N GLN A 253 -5.60 10.44 0.44
CA GLN A 253 -4.53 9.55 0.89
C GLN A 253 -5.08 8.20 1.41
N PHE A 254 -6.16 8.21 2.19
CA PHE A 254 -6.81 6.97 2.62
C PHE A 254 -7.30 6.13 1.44
N LEU A 255 -7.86 6.77 0.40
CA LEU A 255 -8.28 6.07 -0.80
C LEU A 255 -7.06 5.39 -1.45
N VAL A 256 -5.97 6.13 -1.67
CA VAL A 256 -4.74 5.57 -2.26
C VAL A 256 -4.21 4.40 -1.43
N ILE A 257 -4.06 4.57 -0.11
CA ILE A 257 -3.58 3.51 0.79
C ILE A 257 -4.48 2.28 0.71
N ARG A 258 -5.79 2.46 0.69
CA ARG A 258 -6.76 1.37 0.55
C ARG A 258 -6.60 0.65 -0.79
N LEU A 259 -6.49 1.38 -1.90
CA LEU A 259 -6.30 0.81 -3.23
C LEU A 259 -5.00 0.01 -3.35
N LEU A 260 -3.91 0.53 -2.78
CA LEU A 260 -2.63 -0.17 -2.70
C LEU A 260 -2.72 -1.41 -1.80
N ALA A 261 -3.44 -1.34 -0.68
CA ALA A 261 -3.67 -2.48 0.21
C ALA A 261 -4.48 -3.58 -0.49
N VAL A 262 -5.54 -3.23 -1.24
CA VAL A 262 -6.27 -4.18 -2.10
C VAL A 262 -5.31 -4.84 -3.09
N CYS A 263 -4.49 -4.05 -3.78
CA CYS A 263 -3.55 -4.54 -4.77
C CYS A 263 -2.57 -5.57 -4.16
N VAL A 264 -1.94 -5.23 -3.03
CA VAL A 264 -1.04 -6.14 -2.31
C VAL A 264 -1.79 -7.38 -1.79
N ALA A 265 -3.01 -7.22 -1.27
CA ALA A 265 -3.82 -8.35 -0.80
C ALA A 265 -4.11 -9.34 -1.94
N VAL A 266 -4.55 -8.86 -3.10
CA VAL A 266 -4.86 -9.70 -4.27
C VAL A 266 -3.63 -10.44 -4.78
N LEU A 267 -2.45 -9.79 -4.76
CA LEU A 267 -1.21 -10.38 -5.25
C LEU A 267 -0.60 -11.42 -4.29
N MET A 268 -0.83 -11.27 -2.98
CA MET A 268 -0.06 -11.98 -1.94
C MET A 268 -0.89 -12.85 -0.99
N ALA A 269 -2.18 -12.57 -0.81
CA ALA A 269 -3.04 -13.34 0.08
C ALA A 269 -3.67 -14.55 -0.61
N PRO A 270 -4.08 -15.58 0.15
CA PRO A 270 -4.88 -16.67 -0.40
C PRO A 270 -6.19 -16.15 -1.00
N GLU A 271 -6.53 -16.60 -2.20
CA GLU A 271 -7.71 -16.14 -2.94
C GLU A 271 -9.01 -16.30 -2.14
N SER A 272 -9.15 -17.40 -1.39
CA SER A 272 -10.31 -17.63 -0.51
C SER A 272 -10.47 -16.57 0.58
N SER A 273 -9.36 -16.08 1.14
CA SER A 273 -9.36 -15.03 2.17
C SER A 273 -9.77 -13.68 1.56
N VAL A 274 -9.25 -13.35 0.38
CA VAL A 274 -9.60 -12.10 -0.32
C VAL A 274 -11.06 -12.14 -0.76
N GLN A 275 -11.53 -13.27 -1.30
CA GLN A 275 -12.92 -13.44 -1.69
C GLN A 275 -13.87 -13.24 -0.51
N ALA A 276 -13.60 -13.87 0.63
CA ALA A 276 -14.45 -13.78 1.82
C ALA A 276 -14.43 -12.41 2.49
N ARG A 277 -13.27 -11.76 2.59
CA ARG A 277 -13.12 -10.50 3.36
C ARG A 277 -13.27 -9.22 2.54
N LEU A 278 -13.08 -9.28 1.22
CA LEU A 278 -13.12 -8.12 0.34
C LEU A 278 -14.25 -8.25 -0.69
N PHE A 279 -14.16 -9.25 -1.57
CA PHE A 279 -15.03 -9.28 -2.75
C PHE A 279 -16.49 -9.66 -2.48
N GLN A 280 -16.79 -10.38 -1.39
CA GLN A 280 -18.17 -10.62 -0.97
C GLN A 280 -18.88 -9.32 -0.54
N HIS A 281 -18.14 -8.38 0.04
CA HIS A 281 -18.67 -7.08 0.46
C HIS A 281 -18.63 -6.04 -0.67
N GLU A 282 -17.74 -6.20 -1.64
CA GLU A 282 -17.56 -5.27 -2.76
C GLU A 282 -17.50 -5.99 -4.12
N PRO A 283 -18.63 -6.53 -4.60
CA PRO A 283 -18.67 -7.29 -5.86
C PRO A 283 -18.40 -6.43 -7.10
N ASN A 284 -18.70 -5.13 -7.04
CA ASN A 284 -18.55 -4.19 -8.18
C ASN A 284 -17.27 -3.34 -8.08
N LEU A 285 -16.24 -3.84 -7.39
CA LEU A 285 -15.01 -3.07 -7.16
C LEU A 285 -14.33 -2.69 -8.48
N ALA A 286 -14.28 -3.58 -9.49
CA ALA A 286 -13.65 -3.27 -10.77
C ALA A 286 -14.34 -2.10 -11.49
N ALA A 287 -15.68 -2.04 -11.47
CA ALA A 287 -16.44 -0.93 -12.02
C ALA A 287 -16.12 0.39 -11.29
N SER A 288 -16.17 0.40 -9.96
CA SER A 288 -15.84 1.61 -9.17
C SER A 288 -14.39 2.09 -9.39
N LEU A 289 -13.45 1.20 -9.68
CA LEU A 289 -12.07 1.56 -10.02
C LEU A 289 -11.97 2.16 -11.44
N ALA A 290 -12.76 1.68 -12.39
CA ALA A 290 -12.79 2.22 -13.75
C ALA A 290 -13.30 3.68 -13.77
N GLU A 291 -14.28 4.00 -12.93
CA GLU A 291 -14.79 5.38 -12.75
C GLU A 291 -13.69 6.36 -12.32
N LEU A 292 -12.73 5.94 -11.48
CA LEU A 292 -11.61 6.79 -11.06
C LEU A 292 -10.66 7.18 -12.21
N ILE A 293 -10.68 6.42 -13.31
CA ILE A 293 -9.77 6.58 -14.45
C ILE A 293 -10.47 7.29 -15.61
N GLN A 294 -11.80 7.41 -15.54
CA GLN A 294 -12.59 8.10 -16.55
C GLN A 294 -12.19 9.58 -16.68
N PRO A 295 -12.01 10.09 -17.92
CA PRO A 295 -11.66 11.50 -18.16
C PRO A 295 -12.60 12.50 -17.48
N GLU A 296 -13.89 12.18 -17.45
CA GLU A 296 -14.99 13.05 -17.07
C GLU A 296 -14.85 13.54 -15.63
N HIS A 297 -14.32 12.70 -14.74
CA HIS A 297 -14.20 12.98 -13.32
C HIS A 297 -13.00 13.86 -12.94
N ASN A 298 -12.04 14.09 -13.86
CA ASN A 298 -10.85 14.91 -13.61
C ASN A 298 -10.09 14.55 -12.31
N ILE A 299 -10.04 13.27 -11.98
CA ILE A 299 -9.34 12.77 -10.79
C ILE A 299 -7.83 13.05 -10.89
N PRO A 300 -7.11 13.44 -9.82
CA PRO A 300 -5.69 13.66 -9.92
C PRO A 300 -4.92 12.38 -10.24
N ILE A 301 -3.74 12.53 -10.86
CA ILE A 301 -2.95 11.40 -11.40
C ILE A 301 -2.62 10.36 -10.33
N HIS A 302 -2.37 10.80 -9.10
CA HIS A 302 -1.89 9.96 -8.02
C HIS A 302 -2.91 8.86 -7.64
N GLU A 303 -4.19 9.24 -7.55
CA GLU A 303 -5.32 8.34 -7.31
C GLU A 303 -5.58 7.44 -8.54
N GLN A 304 -5.43 7.97 -9.76
CA GLN A 304 -5.54 7.17 -10.98
C GLN A 304 -4.49 6.06 -11.05
N VAL A 305 -3.22 6.34 -10.71
CA VAL A 305 -2.15 5.33 -10.71
C VAL A 305 -2.47 4.21 -9.72
N ALA A 306 -2.99 4.55 -8.53
CA ALA A 306 -3.41 3.57 -7.55
C ALA A 306 -4.55 2.70 -8.09
N ALA A 307 -5.58 3.30 -8.68
CA ALA A 307 -6.72 2.57 -9.27
C ALA A 307 -6.29 1.60 -10.39
N ILE A 308 -5.38 2.03 -11.26
CA ILE A 308 -4.87 1.22 -12.37
C ILE A 308 -4.01 0.07 -11.87
N SER A 309 -3.16 0.33 -10.89
CA SER A 309 -2.38 -0.71 -10.23
C SER A 309 -3.28 -1.77 -9.60
N THR A 310 -4.43 -1.35 -9.02
CA THR A 310 -5.43 -2.26 -8.46
C THR A 310 -6.15 -3.06 -9.56
N LEU A 311 -6.61 -2.43 -10.64
CA LEU A 311 -7.22 -3.12 -11.79
C LEU A 311 -6.28 -4.14 -12.42
N GLU A 312 -5.01 -3.80 -12.56
CA GLU A 312 -3.97 -4.69 -13.07
C GLU A 312 -3.79 -5.93 -12.16
N ALA A 313 -3.80 -5.74 -10.83
CA ALA A 313 -3.75 -6.86 -9.90
C ALA A 313 -5.01 -7.74 -9.95
N LEU A 314 -6.20 -7.14 -10.08
CA LEU A 314 -7.46 -7.87 -10.25
C LEU A 314 -7.45 -8.69 -11.56
N GLY A 315 -6.97 -8.10 -12.65
CA GLY A 315 -6.88 -8.75 -13.96
C GLY A 315 -5.94 -9.96 -13.99
N ARG A 316 -5.01 -10.09 -13.03
CA ARG A 316 -4.18 -11.29 -12.88
C ARG A 316 -4.96 -12.50 -12.35
N SER A 317 -6.08 -12.29 -11.66
CA SER A 317 -6.97 -13.39 -11.28
C SER A 317 -7.85 -13.76 -12.48
N ARG A 318 -7.76 -15.03 -12.90
CA ARG A 318 -8.61 -15.56 -13.99
C ARG A 318 -10.10 -15.41 -13.69
N ALA A 319 -10.50 -15.46 -12.42
CA ALA A 319 -11.90 -15.33 -12.02
C ALA A 319 -12.45 -13.92 -12.22
N ARG A 320 -11.58 -12.89 -12.24
CA ARG A 320 -11.95 -11.47 -12.29
C ARG A 320 -11.54 -10.77 -13.59
N LEU A 321 -10.73 -11.41 -14.43
CA LEU A 321 -10.24 -10.81 -15.68
C LEU A 321 -11.39 -10.28 -16.55
N ASN A 322 -12.44 -11.06 -16.78
CA ASN A 322 -13.57 -10.65 -17.61
C ASN A 322 -14.33 -9.46 -17.02
N GLU A 323 -14.45 -9.39 -15.69
CA GLU A 323 -15.06 -8.26 -14.98
C GLU A 323 -14.25 -6.98 -15.20
N VAL A 324 -12.92 -7.07 -15.09
CA VAL A 324 -12.01 -5.93 -15.31
C VAL A 324 -12.06 -5.46 -16.77
N LEU A 325 -12.03 -6.39 -17.73
CA LEU A 325 -12.10 -6.06 -19.16
C LEU A 325 -13.42 -5.38 -19.52
N ALA A 326 -14.53 -5.84 -18.94
CA ALA A 326 -15.83 -5.20 -19.10
C ALA A 326 -15.86 -3.80 -18.47
N ALA A 327 -15.34 -3.64 -17.24
CA ALA A 327 -15.33 -2.36 -16.54
C ALA A 327 -14.56 -1.26 -17.28
N VAL A 328 -13.44 -1.59 -17.93
CA VAL A 328 -12.63 -0.59 -18.67
C VAL A 328 -13.05 -0.42 -20.14
N ASN A 329 -14.15 -1.06 -20.56
CA ASN A 329 -14.62 -1.10 -21.95
C ASN A 329 -13.51 -1.47 -22.94
N ALA A 330 -12.76 -2.53 -22.62
CA ALA A 330 -11.52 -2.84 -23.31
C ALA A 330 -11.70 -3.22 -24.79
N SER A 331 -12.87 -3.73 -25.16
CA SER A 331 -13.23 -4.08 -26.55
C SER A 331 -13.64 -2.88 -27.40
N ALA A 332 -13.80 -1.69 -26.81
CA ALA A 332 -14.21 -0.48 -27.54
C ALA A 332 -12.99 0.27 -28.07
N SER A 333 -13.01 0.64 -29.35
CA SER A 333 -11.97 1.46 -30.01
C SER A 333 -11.77 2.85 -29.40
N HIS A 334 -12.73 3.30 -28.56
CA HIS A 334 -12.69 4.54 -27.80
C HIS A 334 -12.71 4.31 -26.28
N GLY A 335 -12.34 3.10 -25.83
CA GLY A 335 -12.37 2.73 -24.42
C GLY A 335 -11.44 3.56 -23.54
N VAL A 336 -11.70 3.54 -22.24
CA VAL A 336 -10.98 4.31 -21.20
C VAL A 336 -9.47 4.05 -21.29
N LEU A 337 -9.05 2.81 -21.55
CA LEU A 337 -7.64 2.42 -21.68
C LEU A 337 -6.93 3.18 -22.81
N LEU A 338 -7.59 3.35 -23.96
CA LEU A 338 -7.00 3.98 -25.13
C LEU A 338 -6.93 5.51 -24.96
N TYR A 339 -7.92 6.10 -24.27
CA TYR A 339 -7.86 7.50 -23.83
C TYR A 339 -6.69 7.73 -22.89
N VAL A 340 -6.55 6.91 -21.85
CA VAL A 340 -5.45 7.01 -20.88
C VAL A 340 -4.09 6.90 -21.58
N LEU A 341 -3.95 5.96 -22.51
CA LEU A 341 -2.71 5.78 -23.29
C LEU A 341 -2.39 7.01 -24.18
N ARG A 342 -3.40 7.62 -24.80
CA ARG A 342 -3.24 8.87 -25.57
C ARG A 342 -2.89 10.07 -24.70
N LYS A 343 -3.57 10.24 -23.56
CA LYS A 343 -3.29 11.32 -22.59
C LYS A 343 -1.87 11.21 -22.04
N MET A 344 -1.41 9.99 -21.74
CA MET A 344 -0.03 9.76 -21.33
C MET A 344 0.98 10.09 -22.43
N ALA A 345 0.71 9.68 -23.68
CA ALA A 345 1.55 10.04 -24.81
C ALA A 345 1.60 11.55 -25.05
N HIS A 346 0.50 12.26 -24.80
CA HIS A 346 0.43 13.72 -24.90
C HIS A 346 1.21 14.41 -23.78
N ASN A 347 1.03 13.98 -22.52
CA ASN A 347 1.76 14.54 -21.38
C ASN A 347 3.28 14.34 -21.55
N LEU A 348 3.71 13.18 -22.06
CA LEU A 348 5.11 12.92 -22.42
C LEU A 348 5.67 13.85 -23.49
N CYS A 349 4.82 14.40 -24.37
CA CYS A 349 5.20 15.34 -25.41
C CYS A 349 5.20 16.81 -24.91
N GLU A 350 4.44 17.14 -23.87
CA GLU A 350 4.29 18.50 -23.33
C GLU A 350 5.25 18.85 -22.17
N GLU A 351 6.03 17.88 -21.67
CA GLU A 351 6.97 18.03 -20.55
C GLU A 351 8.23 18.89 -20.85
N GLN A 352 8.05 20.17 -21.19
CA GLN A 352 9.09 21.21 -21.09
C GLN A 352 8.78 22.34 -20.08
N GLY A 353 7.72 22.24 -19.26
CA GLY A 353 7.40 23.30 -18.30
C GLY A 353 6.59 22.88 -17.07
N GLU A 354 7.18 23.15 -15.90
CA GLU A 354 6.59 23.35 -14.57
C GLU A 354 6.02 22.14 -13.75
N ASP A 355 6.34 22.17 -12.44
CA ASP A 355 5.96 21.29 -11.32
C ASP A 355 6.64 19.90 -11.15
N THR A 356 7.92 19.93 -10.80
CA THR A 356 8.85 18.80 -10.54
C THR A 356 8.43 17.76 -9.48
N VAL A 357 7.48 18.05 -8.59
CA VAL A 357 7.03 17.10 -7.55
C VAL A 357 5.85 16.23 -8.03
N ARG A 358 5.09 16.70 -9.02
CA ARG A 358 3.96 15.94 -9.62
C ARG A 358 4.38 15.11 -10.82
N VAL A 359 5.44 15.51 -11.51
CA VAL A 359 5.98 14.86 -12.72
C VAL A 359 6.59 13.48 -12.42
N GLY A 360 7.21 13.28 -11.26
CA GLY A 360 7.72 11.96 -10.85
C GLY A 360 6.64 10.88 -10.74
N HIS A 361 5.39 11.25 -10.42
CA HIS A 361 4.24 10.34 -10.44
C HIS A 361 3.81 9.96 -11.86
N CYS A 362 4.04 10.79 -12.88
CA CYS A 362 3.72 10.51 -14.29
C CYS A 362 4.70 9.50 -14.93
N ASN A 363 6.02 9.64 -14.71
CA ASN A 363 7.01 8.64 -15.17
C ASN A 363 6.95 7.33 -14.36
N MET A 364 6.57 7.42 -13.09
CA MET A 364 6.21 6.28 -12.26
C MET A 364 4.94 5.59 -12.75
N ALA A 365 3.95 6.36 -13.19
CA ALA A 365 2.82 5.85 -13.94
C ALA A 365 3.35 5.11 -15.16
N LEU A 366 4.20 5.70 -16.01
CA LEU A 366 4.73 5.04 -17.21
C LEU A 366 5.51 3.75 -16.90
N THR A 367 6.25 3.69 -15.80
CA THR A 367 6.95 2.46 -15.37
C THR A 367 5.98 1.43 -14.75
N LEU A 368 4.93 1.85 -14.04
CA LEU A 368 3.77 1.02 -13.65
C LEU A 368 3.02 0.51 -14.90
N TYR A 369 2.72 1.37 -15.86
CA TYR A 369 1.95 1.11 -17.08
C TYR A 369 2.74 0.19 -18.02
N PHE A 370 4.00 0.48 -18.35
CA PHE A 370 4.80 -0.37 -19.24
C PHE A 370 5.35 -1.63 -18.55
N GLY A 371 5.65 -1.58 -17.24
CA GLY A 371 6.09 -2.76 -16.49
C GLY A 371 4.96 -3.71 -16.09
N GLY A 372 3.78 -3.16 -15.76
CA GLY A 372 2.62 -3.86 -15.23
C GLY A 372 1.52 -4.18 -16.24
N CYS A 373 1.26 -3.29 -17.23
CA CYS A 373 0.30 -3.58 -18.30
C CYS A 373 0.84 -4.57 -19.32
N SER A 374 2.05 -5.10 -19.18
CA SER A 374 2.54 -6.17 -20.08
C SER A 374 1.58 -7.36 -20.14
N HIS A 375 0.84 -7.67 -19.07
CA HIS A 375 -0.19 -8.72 -19.08
C HIS A 375 -1.54 -8.27 -19.65
N LEU A 376 -1.97 -7.03 -19.39
CA LEU A 376 -3.18 -6.47 -20.02
C LEU A 376 -2.96 -6.32 -21.53
N LEU A 377 -1.86 -5.69 -21.95
CA LEU A 377 -1.43 -5.55 -23.35
C LEU A 377 -1.19 -6.90 -24.04
N ALA A 378 -0.68 -7.92 -23.34
CA ALA A 378 -0.53 -9.28 -23.90
C ALA A 378 -1.86 -10.07 -23.97
N VAL A 379 -2.91 -9.65 -23.26
CA VAL A 379 -4.28 -10.18 -23.45
C VAL A 379 -4.99 -9.46 -24.61
N PHE A 380 -4.50 -8.29 -25.04
CA PHE A 380 -5.01 -7.51 -26.17
C PHE A 380 -4.32 -7.80 -27.52
N HIS A 381 -3.29 -8.65 -27.52
CA HIS A 381 -2.69 -9.26 -28.72
C HIS A 381 -3.04 -10.75 -28.77
#